data_AF-A0A9W9EIA1-F1
#
_entry.id   AF-A0A9W9EIA1-F1
#
_cell.length_a   1.000
_cell.length_b   1.000
_cell.length_c   1.000
_cell.angle_alpha   90.00
_cell.angle_beta   90.00
_cell.angle_gamma   90.00
#
_symmetry.space_group_name_H-M   'P 1'
#
loop_
_entity.id
_entity.type
_entity.pdbx_description
1 polymer ?
#
loop_
_entity_poly.entity_id
_entity_poly.type
_entity_poly.pdbx_seq_one_letter_code
_entity_poly.pdbx_strand_id
1 'polypeptide(L)'
;MADHTSFATFKVHQLPRAFFEADGVETAMNPHLVFGYHHGPIIDPNPNWKPVAWHTAHLATLVCPVVENPPVHQCGQTFESQPDFRRHMRQVHTGCFVNPDRKPISREERVEGQNTLVNYVRSGQWSQDVFMNEPGRGPAAGPIGHYADNLTNIARHDRYWRQGYGSNYHREQQPVTPTSGGRSRRRGQNPPPNPVPFMTPTQLHVADGMSTTPDDSSEEEYISDDNGNEDGNRDGDGNGDSDSDREGTGGGDSADDSAFAPASP
;
A
#
# COMPACT_ATOMS: atom_id res chain seq x y z
N MET A 1 -22.01 -3.03 -11.95
CA MET A 1 -21.91 -3.16 -10.48
C MET A 1 -20.43 -3.12 -10.15
N ALA A 2 -19.96 -2.10 -9.44
CA ALA A 2 -18.54 -1.95 -9.12
C ALA A 2 -18.19 -2.92 -8.00
N ASP A 3 -17.28 -3.85 -8.29
CA ASP A 3 -16.72 -4.76 -7.31
C ASP A 3 -15.93 -3.92 -6.30
N HIS A 4 -16.56 -3.60 -5.18
CA HIS A 4 -15.90 -2.98 -4.05
C HIS A 4 -14.93 -4.02 -3.53
N THR A 5 -13.68 -3.94 -4.00
CA THR A 5 -12.56 -4.71 -3.47
C THR A 5 -12.47 -4.36 -1.99
N SER A 6 -13.18 -5.14 -1.17
CA SER A 6 -13.16 -5.04 0.26
C SER A 6 -11.70 -5.25 0.64
N PHE A 7 -11.04 -4.20 1.09
CA PHE A 7 -9.79 -4.35 1.82
C PHE A 7 -10.12 -5.35 2.92
N ALA A 8 -9.55 -6.54 2.82
CA ALA A 8 -9.75 -7.56 3.83
C ALA A 8 -9.51 -6.87 5.15
N THR A 9 -10.54 -6.81 6.00
CA THR A 9 -10.36 -6.38 7.38
C THR A 9 -9.19 -7.20 7.88
N PHE A 10 -8.04 -6.56 8.12
CA PHE A 10 -6.87 -7.21 8.69
C PHE A 10 -7.33 -7.64 10.09
N LYS A 11 -7.93 -8.83 10.17
CA LYS A 11 -8.17 -9.49 11.44
C LYS A 11 -6.80 -9.53 12.09
N VAL A 12 -6.74 -9.07 13.34
CA VAL A 12 -5.52 -8.90 14.14
C VAL A 12 -4.94 -10.28 14.46
N HIS A 13 -4.54 -11.00 13.43
CA HIS A 13 -3.77 -12.22 13.53
C HIS A 13 -2.34 -11.77 13.82
N GLN A 14 -1.77 -12.32 14.89
CA GLN A 14 -0.36 -12.16 15.13
C GLN A 14 0.40 -12.82 13.99
N LEU A 15 1.26 -12.05 13.33
CA LEU A 15 2.13 -12.54 12.28
C LEU A 15 3.35 -13.21 12.93
N PRO A 16 3.73 -14.43 12.52
CA PRO A 16 4.86 -15.12 13.10
C PRO A 16 6.17 -14.41 12.73
N ARG A 17 7.22 -14.60 13.54
CA ARG A 17 8.57 -14.10 13.27
C ARG A 17 9.06 -14.43 11.85
N ALA A 18 8.83 -15.66 11.39
CA ALA A 18 9.25 -16.11 10.06
C ALA A 18 8.70 -15.26 8.91
N PHE A 19 7.55 -14.60 9.09
CA PHE A 19 7.00 -13.68 8.09
C PHE A 19 7.92 -12.46 7.88
N PHE A 20 8.56 -11.96 8.94
CA PHE A 20 9.46 -10.81 8.91
C PHE A 20 10.91 -11.17 8.55
N GLU A 21 11.22 -12.46 8.45
CA GLU A 21 12.53 -13.01 8.10
C GLU A 21 12.53 -13.74 6.76
N ALA A 22 11.42 -13.71 6.02
CA ALA A 22 11.37 -14.32 4.69
C ALA A 22 12.45 -13.70 3.78
N ASP A 23 13.11 -14.54 2.98
CA ASP A 23 14.30 -14.18 2.16
C ASP A 23 14.10 -12.90 1.32
N GLY A 24 12.87 -12.66 0.84
CA GLY A 24 12.52 -11.48 0.05
C GLY A 24 12.48 -10.17 0.86
N VAL A 25 12.29 -10.21 2.18
CA VAL A 25 12.16 -9.00 3.01
C VAL A 25 13.49 -8.28 3.14
N GLU A 26 14.59 -9.00 3.36
CA GLU A 26 15.91 -8.38 3.55
C GLU A 26 16.48 -7.79 2.25
N THR A 27 16.15 -8.41 1.13
CA THR A 27 16.63 -8.01 -0.20
C THR A 27 15.70 -7.03 -0.91
N ALA A 28 14.49 -6.78 -0.38
CA ALA A 28 13.55 -5.86 -0.96
C ALA A 28 14.07 -4.42 -1.00
N MET A 29 14.01 -3.80 -2.18
CA MET A 29 14.54 -2.47 -2.47
C MET A 29 13.42 -1.47 -2.74
N ASN A 30 13.62 -0.22 -2.33
CA ASN A 30 12.78 0.91 -2.69
C ASN A 30 13.64 2.08 -3.23
N PRO A 31 13.53 2.47 -4.51
CA PRO A 31 12.62 1.92 -5.52
C PRO A 31 13.03 0.50 -5.98
N HIS A 32 12.03 -0.31 -6.31
CA HIS A 32 12.20 -1.59 -6.99
C HIS A 32 12.56 -1.36 -8.47
N LEU A 33 13.49 -2.16 -9.01
CA LEU A 33 14.04 -1.99 -10.37
C LEU A 33 12.98 -2.11 -11.47
N VAL A 34 11.95 -2.93 -11.25
CA VAL A 34 10.89 -3.21 -12.25
C VAL A 34 9.59 -2.48 -11.93
N PHE A 35 9.26 -2.34 -10.64
CA PHE A 35 7.93 -1.91 -10.19
C PHE A 35 7.89 -0.47 -9.68
N GLY A 36 9.05 0.16 -9.48
CA GLY A 36 9.16 1.52 -8.98
C GLY A 36 9.03 1.61 -7.46
N TYR A 37 8.39 2.68 -6.97
CA TYR A 37 8.32 2.95 -5.53
C TYR A 37 7.14 2.23 -4.86
N HIS A 38 7.40 1.57 -3.73
CA HIS A 38 6.37 0.97 -2.88
C HIS A 38 6.08 1.79 -1.61
N HIS A 39 7.02 2.61 -1.15
CA HIS A 39 6.84 3.61 -0.08
C HIS A 39 7.70 4.86 -0.32
N GLY A 40 7.67 5.83 0.61
CA GLY A 40 8.46 7.06 0.56
C GLY A 40 9.89 6.91 1.08
N PRO A 41 10.74 7.95 0.98
CA PRO A 41 10.44 9.24 0.35
C PRO A 41 10.41 9.15 -1.17
N ILE A 42 9.41 9.77 -1.79
CA ILE A 42 9.43 10.00 -3.24
C ILE A 42 9.92 11.41 -3.43
N ILE A 43 11.18 11.49 -3.85
CA ILE A 43 11.79 12.74 -4.22
C ILE A 43 11.10 13.17 -5.51
N ASP A 44 10.37 14.29 -5.46
CA ASP A 44 9.96 15.03 -6.63
C ASP A 44 11.13 15.94 -7.04
N PRO A 45 11.90 15.59 -8.09
CA PRO A 45 13.06 16.38 -8.47
C PRO A 45 12.70 17.56 -9.37
N ASN A 46 11.44 17.76 -9.82
CA ASN A 46 11.07 18.88 -10.71
C ASN A 46 9.55 19.01 -10.98
N PRO A 47 9.03 20.24 -11.27
CA PRO A 47 7.61 20.48 -11.63
C PRO A 47 7.07 19.67 -12.83
N ASN A 48 7.96 19.12 -13.66
CA ASN A 48 7.64 18.34 -14.86
C ASN A 48 8.14 16.89 -14.80
N TRP A 49 8.75 16.46 -13.70
CA TRP A 49 9.24 15.09 -13.57
C TRP A 49 8.08 14.16 -13.20
N LYS A 50 7.96 13.07 -13.94
CA LYS A 50 7.03 11.99 -13.66
C LYS A 50 7.83 10.70 -13.53
N PRO A 51 7.72 9.96 -12.42
CA PRO A 51 8.33 8.65 -12.34
C PRO A 51 7.72 7.74 -13.43
N VAL A 52 8.58 7.08 -14.20
CA VAL A 52 8.24 6.36 -15.45
C VAL A 52 7.23 5.22 -15.23
N ALA A 53 7.22 4.66 -14.02
CA ALA A 53 6.20 3.73 -13.58
C ALA A 53 5.87 4.05 -12.12
N TRP A 54 4.62 4.44 -11.90
CA TRP A 54 3.99 4.45 -10.60
C TRP A 54 2.83 3.48 -10.66
N HIS A 55 3.13 2.20 -10.52
CA HIS A 55 2.11 1.31 -10.00
C HIS A 55 2.01 1.68 -8.54
N THR A 56 0.98 2.44 -8.20
CA THR A 56 0.60 2.71 -6.81
C THR A 56 0.24 1.36 -6.24
N ALA A 57 1.26 0.57 -5.90
CA ALA A 57 1.09 -0.80 -5.51
C ALA A 57 0.08 -0.76 -4.38
N HIS A 58 -1.03 -1.48 -4.56
CA HIS A 58 -2.25 -1.42 -3.76
C HIS A 58 -2.03 -1.61 -2.25
N LEU A 59 -0.79 -1.88 -1.84
CA LEU A 59 -0.27 -1.90 -0.48
C LEU A 59 -0.09 -0.49 0.06
N ALA A 60 -1.13 0.34 -0.09
CA ALA A 60 -1.15 1.65 0.51
C ALA A 60 -0.88 1.49 2.00
N THR A 61 0.28 1.99 2.37
CA THR A 61 0.54 2.60 3.66
C THR A 61 -0.67 3.43 4.15
N LEU A 62 -1.47 3.96 3.20
CA LEU A 62 -2.50 4.95 3.38
C LEU A 62 -1.93 6.19 4.06
N VAL A 63 -0.63 6.42 3.88
CA VAL A 63 0.14 7.56 4.35
C VAL A 63 0.81 8.16 3.11
N CYS A 64 0.59 9.45 2.85
CA CYS A 64 1.16 10.11 1.69
C CYS A 64 2.71 10.19 1.77
N PRO A 65 3.46 9.55 0.85
CA PRO A 65 4.92 9.51 0.91
C PRO A 65 5.61 10.60 0.06
N VAL A 66 4.86 11.53 -0.54
CA VAL A 66 5.39 12.57 -1.43
C VAL A 66 6.21 13.58 -0.65
N VAL A 67 7.42 13.87 -1.10
CA VAL A 67 8.22 14.95 -0.53
C VAL A 67 7.72 16.30 -1.07
N GLU A 68 7.23 17.16 -0.18
CA GLU A 68 6.87 18.54 -0.50
C GLU A 68 8.04 19.45 -0.13
N ASN A 69 8.58 20.20 -1.10
CA ASN A 69 9.72 21.12 -0.92
C ASN A 69 10.99 20.44 -0.35
N PRO A 70 11.91 19.98 -1.22
CA PRO A 70 13.21 19.54 -0.75
C PRO A 70 13.86 20.64 0.11
N PRO A 71 14.39 20.28 1.30
CA PRO A 71 15.03 18.99 1.48
C PRO A 71 14.37 17.93 2.37
N VAL A 72 13.26 18.10 3.13
CA VAL A 72 13.10 17.14 4.25
C VAL A 72 11.70 16.69 4.70
N HIS A 73 10.61 17.02 4.04
CA HIS A 73 9.30 16.61 4.59
C HIS A 73 8.41 15.87 3.59
N GLN A 74 8.04 14.65 3.95
CA GLN A 74 6.98 13.89 3.28
C GLN A 74 5.61 14.47 3.68
N CYS A 75 4.60 14.41 2.81
CA CYS A 75 3.26 14.93 3.10
C CYS A 75 2.66 14.29 4.35
N GLY A 76 2.70 12.96 4.47
CA GLY A 76 2.30 12.22 5.67
C GLY A 76 0.79 12.12 5.93
N GLN A 77 -0.04 12.74 5.08
CA GLN A 77 -1.49 12.68 5.26
C GLN A 77 -1.97 11.22 5.27
N THR A 78 -2.79 10.88 6.26
CA THR A 78 -3.35 9.52 6.43
C THR A 78 -4.74 9.40 5.83
N PHE A 79 -5.08 8.23 5.31
CA PHE A 79 -6.37 7.95 4.67
C PHE A 79 -7.01 6.68 5.23
N GLU A 80 -8.34 6.62 5.22
CA GLU A 80 -9.08 5.42 5.61
C GLU A 80 -9.30 4.48 4.43
N SER A 81 -9.23 5.00 3.21
CA SER A 81 -9.54 4.27 1.99
C SER A 81 -8.56 4.58 0.86
N GLN A 82 -8.30 3.58 0.02
CA GLN A 82 -7.52 3.75 -1.20
C GLN A 82 -8.11 4.78 -2.19
N PRO A 83 -9.44 4.84 -2.40
CA PRO A 83 -10.04 5.89 -3.21
C PRO A 83 -9.70 7.32 -2.74
N ASP A 84 -9.69 7.57 -1.43
CA ASP A 84 -9.37 8.90 -0.88
C ASP A 84 -7.89 9.23 -0.99
N PHE A 85 -7.03 8.25 -0.70
CA PHE A 85 -5.59 8.39 -0.92
C PHE A 85 -5.28 8.73 -2.39
N ARG A 86 -5.84 7.97 -3.34
CA ARG A 86 -5.67 8.23 -4.78
C ARG A 86 -6.21 9.60 -5.20
N ARG A 87 -7.32 10.02 -4.61
CA ARG A 87 -7.91 11.34 -4.88
C ARG A 87 -6.98 12.46 -4.40
N HIS A 88 -6.47 12.34 -3.17
CA HIS A 88 -5.50 13.28 -2.61
C HIS A 88 -4.26 13.38 -3.50
N MET A 89 -3.67 12.24 -3.89
CA MET A 89 -2.48 12.22 -4.75
C MET A 89 -2.70 12.97 -6.07
N ARG A 90 -3.88 12.83 -6.70
CA ARG A 90 -4.19 13.57 -7.94
C ARG A 90 -4.41 15.07 -7.72
N GLN A 91 -5.02 15.45 -6.60
CA GLN A 91 -5.48 16.82 -6.33
C GLN A 91 -4.42 17.70 -5.66
N VAL A 92 -3.62 17.13 -4.76
CA VAL A 92 -2.61 17.84 -3.96
C VAL A 92 -1.23 17.70 -4.59
N HIS A 93 -0.93 16.53 -5.15
CA HIS A 93 0.37 16.22 -5.77
C HIS A 93 0.23 16.10 -7.30
N THR A 94 -0.43 17.08 -7.91
CA THR A 94 -0.63 17.09 -9.36
C THR A 94 0.72 17.14 -10.07
N GLY A 95 0.95 16.20 -10.98
CA GLY A 95 2.19 16.13 -11.75
C GLY A 95 3.22 15.15 -11.20
N CYS A 96 3.18 14.80 -9.91
CA CYS A 96 4.12 13.85 -9.31
C CYS A 96 3.91 12.40 -9.77
N PHE A 97 2.78 12.10 -10.44
CA PHE A 97 2.38 10.74 -10.79
C PHE A 97 1.88 10.61 -12.22
N VAL A 98 2.26 9.51 -12.86
CA VAL A 98 1.53 8.96 -14.00
C VAL A 98 0.34 8.18 -13.44
N ASN A 99 -0.86 8.38 -14.00
CA ASN A 99 -1.99 7.56 -13.60
C ASN A 99 -1.62 6.09 -13.85
N PRO A 100 -1.68 5.22 -12.82
CA PRO A 100 -1.39 3.81 -13.01
C PRO A 100 -2.29 3.25 -14.11
N ASP A 101 -1.75 2.32 -14.89
CA ASP A 101 -2.53 1.56 -15.84
C ASP A 101 -3.69 0.86 -15.08
N ARG A 102 -4.82 0.65 -15.76
CA ARG A 102 -5.97 -0.06 -15.18
C ARG A 102 -5.71 -1.57 -15.02
N LYS A 103 -4.52 -2.04 -15.42
CA LYS A 103 -4.12 -3.43 -15.28
C LYS A 103 -4.15 -3.86 -13.81
N PRO A 104 -4.63 -5.08 -13.53
CA PRO A 104 -4.51 -5.65 -12.19
C PRO A 104 -3.03 -5.79 -11.82
N ILE A 105 -2.73 -5.57 -10.55
CA ILE A 105 -1.38 -5.74 -10.00
C ILE A 105 -1.01 -7.22 -10.07
N SER A 106 0.18 -7.51 -10.62
CA SER A 106 0.68 -8.88 -10.69
C SER A 106 0.93 -9.45 -9.29
N ARG A 107 0.95 -10.77 -9.16
CA ARG A 107 1.23 -11.41 -7.87
C ARG A 107 2.63 -11.03 -7.36
N GLU A 108 3.59 -10.96 -8.27
CA GLU A 108 4.99 -10.64 -8.00
C GLU A 108 5.12 -9.22 -7.45
N GLU A 109 4.50 -8.23 -8.11
CA GLU A 109 4.49 -6.85 -7.63
C GLU A 109 3.87 -6.73 -6.23
N ARG A 110 2.81 -7.49 -5.96
CA ARG A 110 2.20 -7.53 -4.63
C ARG A 110 3.12 -8.12 -3.57
N VAL A 111 3.85 -9.19 -3.89
CA VAL A 111 4.81 -9.80 -2.96
C VAL A 111 5.97 -8.83 -2.70
N GLU A 112 6.53 -8.23 -3.76
CA GLU A 112 7.63 -7.28 -3.64
C GLU A 112 7.26 -6.04 -2.84
N GLY A 113 6.09 -5.44 -3.12
CA GLY A 113 5.65 -4.29 -2.34
C GLY A 113 5.39 -4.63 -0.88
N GLN A 114 4.97 -5.87 -0.57
CA GLN A 114 4.75 -6.30 0.81
C GLN A 114 6.08 -6.49 1.53
N ASN A 115 7.04 -7.16 0.90
CA ASN A 115 8.39 -7.34 1.41
C ASN A 115 9.08 -5.99 1.67
N THR A 116 8.95 -5.07 0.71
CA THR A 116 9.51 -3.72 0.80
C THR A 116 8.91 -2.93 1.97
N LEU A 117 7.59 -2.99 2.14
CA LEU A 117 6.91 -2.33 3.26
C LEU A 117 7.26 -2.95 4.62
N VAL A 118 7.38 -4.28 4.69
CA VAL A 118 7.82 -4.98 5.89
C VAL A 118 9.24 -4.57 6.26
N ASN A 119 10.16 -4.52 5.29
CA ASN A 119 11.54 -4.10 5.52
C ASN A 119 11.63 -2.64 6.00
N TYR A 120 10.80 -1.75 5.45
CA TYR A 120 10.73 -0.34 5.84
C TYR A 120 10.29 -0.14 7.29
N VAL A 121 9.34 -0.94 7.79
CA VAL A 121 8.95 -0.91 9.20
C VAL A 121 9.99 -1.61 10.07
N ARG A 122 10.50 -2.78 9.65
CA ARG A 122 11.48 -3.61 10.37
C ARG A 122 12.82 -2.91 10.58
N SER A 123 13.32 -2.18 9.59
CA SER A 123 14.55 -1.38 9.69
C SER A 123 14.41 -0.15 10.59
N GLY A 124 13.18 0.18 11.01
CA GLY A 124 12.88 1.38 11.78
C GLY A 124 12.85 2.65 10.93
N GLN A 125 13.06 2.58 9.62
CA GLN A 125 13.07 3.76 8.74
C GLN A 125 11.73 4.51 8.78
N TRP A 126 10.61 3.79 8.80
CA TRP A 126 9.28 4.37 9.05
C TRP A 126 9.25 5.30 10.28
N SER A 127 9.90 4.89 11.37
CA SER A 127 9.89 5.65 12.61
C SER A 127 10.72 6.94 12.54
N GLN A 128 11.65 7.01 11.58
CA GLN A 128 12.64 8.07 11.44
C GLN A 128 12.28 9.09 10.34
N ASP A 129 11.49 8.69 9.34
CA ASP A 129 11.09 9.54 8.21
C ASP A 129 10.32 10.78 8.65
N VAL A 130 10.67 11.98 8.20
CA VAL A 130 10.03 13.22 8.68
C VAL A 130 8.82 13.59 7.81
N PHE A 131 7.66 13.78 8.46
CA PHE A 131 6.39 14.11 7.81
C PHE A 131 5.90 15.53 8.16
N MET A 132 5.32 16.24 7.19
CA MET A 132 4.61 17.50 7.39
C MET A 132 3.34 17.28 8.22
N ASN A 133 2.53 16.30 7.80
CA ASN A 133 1.36 15.86 8.55
C ASN A 133 1.73 14.58 9.28
N GLU A 134 2.08 14.72 10.55
CA GLU A 134 2.53 13.63 11.40
C GLU A 134 1.51 12.47 11.43
N PRO A 135 1.82 11.30 10.85
CA PRO A 135 0.88 10.19 10.76
C PRO A 135 0.74 9.46 12.11
N GLY A 136 1.65 9.69 13.06
CA GLY A 136 1.71 8.96 14.32
C GLY A 136 1.84 7.45 14.07
N ARG A 137 0.89 6.66 14.56
CA ARG A 137 0.88 5.20 14.33
C ARG A 137 0.51 4.79 12.89
N GLY A 138 0.15 5.76 12.04
CA GLY A 138 -0.50 5.52 10.76
C GLY A 138 -2.01 5.25 10.92
N PRO A 139 -2.72 4.96 9.83
CA PRO A 139 -4.14 4.62 9.88
C PRO A 139 -4.38 3.40 10.77
N ALA A 140 -5.46 3.44 11.57
CA ALA A 140 -5.72 2.44 12.62
C ALA A 140 -5.85 0.99 12.12
N ALA A 141 -6.20 0.81 10.84
CA ALA A 141 -6.27 -0.49 10.16
C ALA A 141 -5.25 -0.60 9.01
N GLY A 142 -4.23 0.24 9.01
CA GLY A 142 -3.20 0.28 7.98
C GLY A 142 -2.14 -0.81 8.16
N PRO A 143 -1.50 -1.26 7.06
CA PRO A 143 -0.48 -2.30 7.13
C PRO A 143 0.74 -1.89 7.97
N ILE A 144 1.13 -0.61 7.96
CA ILE A 144 2.26 -0.11 8.75
C ILE A 144 2.03 -0.31 10.25
N GLY A 145 0.87 0.14 10.76
CA GLY A 145 0.52 0.01 12.17
C GLY A 145 0.50 -1.46 12.59
N HIS A 146 -0.11 -2.31 11.75
CA HIS A 146 -0.18 -3.75 11.98
C HIS A 146 1.20 -4.42 12.01
N TYR A 147 2.11 -4.08 11.09
CA TYR A 147 3.48 -4.61 11.11
C TYR A 147 4.27 -4.11 12.31
N ALA A 148 4.14 -2.83 12.67
CA ALA A 148 4.81 -2.25 13.83
C ALA A 148 4.35 -2.88 15.15
N ASP A 149 3.04 -3.16 15.31
CA ASP A 149 2.50 -3.83 16.50
C ASP A 149 3.07 -5.26 16.62
N ASN A 150 3.10 -6.01 15.51
CA ASN A 150 3.66 -7.36 15.48
C ASN A 150 5.16 -7.40 15.77
N LEU A 151 5.94 -6.51 15.15
CA LEU A 151 7.39 -6.39 15.39
C LEU A 151 7.70 -5.98 16.83
N THR A 152 6.91 -5.07 17.40
CA THR A 152 7.01 -4.68 18.82
C THR A 152 6.70 -5.87 19.73
N ASN A 153 5.69 -6.68 19.39
CA ASN A 153 5.36 -7.90 20.13
C ASN A 153 6.47 -8.95 20.05
N ILE A 154 7.05 -9.19 18.86
CA ILE A 154 8.20 -10.08 18.68
C ILE A 154 9.38 -9.58 19.53
N ALA A 155 9.76 -8.31 19.41
CA ALA A 155 10.86 -7.74 20.18
C ALA A 155 10.62 -7.75 21.70
N ARG A 156 9.36 -7.77 22.16
CA ARG A 156 9.02 -7.94 23.58
C ARG A 156 9.40 -9.31 24.11
N HIS A 157 9.21 -10.36 23.31
CA HIS A 157 9.40 -11.75 23.73
C HIS A 157 10.73 -12.36 23.29
N ASP A 158 11.38 -11.81 22.25
CA ASP A 158 12.63 -12.31 21.70
C ASP A 158 13.78 -11.31 21.92
N ARG A 159 14.72 -11.70 22.79
CA ARG A 159 15.89 -10.88 23.13
C ARG A 159 16.86 -10.74 21.95
N TYR A 160 17.02 -11.77 21.13
CA TYR A 160 17.92 -11.74 19.98
C TYR A 160 17.37 -10.80 18.92
N TRP A 161 16.06 -10.86 18.67
CA TRP A 161 15.37 -9.92 17.79
C TRP A 161 15.59 -8.48 18.25
N ARG A 162 15.35 -8.21 19.54
CA ARG A 162 15.52 -6.87 20.12
C ARG A 162 16.93 -6.33 19.95
N GLN A 163 17.94 -7.19 20.07
CA GLN A 163 19.34 -6.81 19.94
C GLN A 163 19.73 -6.51 18.48
N GLY A 164 19.15 -7.23 17.51
CA GLY A 164 19.43 -7.03 16.08
C GLY A 164 18.66 -5.87 15.44
N TYR A 165 17.35 -5.76 15.74
CA TYR A 165 16.43 -4.86 15.04
C TYR A 165 15.85 -3.75 15.92
N GLY A 166 16.06 -3.81 17.24
CA GLY A 166 15.48 -2.86 18.19
C GLY A 166 14.12 -3.28 18.75
N SER A 167 13.49 -2.38 19.53
CA SER A 167 12.26 -2.66 20.28
C SER A 167 11.07 -1.74 19.98
N ASN A 168 11.31 -0.61 19.32
CA ASN A 168 10.26 0.37 19.05
C ASN A 168 10.15 0.58 17.54
N TYR A 169 9.04 0.10 16.99
CA TYR A 169 8.73 0.17 15.55
C TYR A 169 7.64 1.20 15.24
N HIS A 170 7.01 1.75 16.28
CA HIS A 170 6.06 2.84 16.11
C HIS A 170 6.79 4.18 16.12
N ARG A 171 6.24 5.15 15.39
CA ARG A 171 6.63 6.54 15.57
C ARG A 171 6.26 6.97 16.98
N GLU A 172 7.23 7.56 17.66
CA GLU A 172 6.97 8.26 18.90
C GLU A 172 6.00 9.40 18.57
N GLN A 173 4.87 9.46 19.28
CA GLN A 173 3.94 10.56 19.07
C GLN A 173 4.70 11.84 19.43
N GLN A 174 4.99 12.66 18.42
CA GLN A 174 5.42 14.03 18.66
C GLN A 174 4.38 14.63 19.62
N PRO A 175 4.79 15.12 20.79
CA PRO A 175 3.86 15.75 21.71
C PRO A 175 3.19 16.86 20.91
N VAL A 176 1.90 16.68 20.62
CA VAL A 176 1.09 17.71 19.98
C VAL A 176 1.26 18.93 20.86
N THR A 177 2.03 19.91 20.39
CA THR A 177 2.11 21.18 21.07
C THR A 177 0.66 21.64 21.17
N PRO A 178 0.12 21.80 22.39
CA PRO A 178 -1.31 22.02 22.56
C PRO A 178 -1.65 23.22 21.71
N THR A 179 -2.37 22.99 20.60
CA THR A 179 -2.68 24.00 19.60
C THR A 179 -3.34 25.13 20.36
N SER A 180 -2.57 26.19 20.59
CA SER A 180 -2.84 27.23 21.59
C SER A 180 -4.31 27.59 21.52
N GLY A 181 -5.05 27.13 22.55
CA GLY A 181 -6.50 26.93 22.53
C GLY A 181 -7.16 27.76 21.44
N GLY A 182 -7.35 27.12 20.28
CA GLY A 182 -7.94 27.76 19.13
C GLY A 182 -9.25 28.34 19.61
N ARG A 183 -9.25 29.66 19.84
CA ARG A 183 -10.45 30.41 20.19
C ARG A 183 -11.45 29.93 19.17
N SER A 184 -12.43 29.14 19.63
CA SER A 184 -13.61 28.80 18.86
C SER A 184 -14.04 30.12 18.27
N ARG A 185 -13.73 30.32 16.98
CA ARG A 185 -14.17 31.50 16.27
C ARG A 185 -15.67 31.26 16.27
N ARG A 186 -16.36 31.85 17.26
CA ARG A 186 -17.80 32.03 17.25
C ARG A 186 -18.09 32.40 15.81
N ARG A 187 -18.80 31.51 15.10
CA ARG A 187 -19.30 31.81 13.77
C ARG A 187 -19.84 33.22 13.86
N GLY A 188 -19.20 34.15 13.15
CA GLY A 188 -19.78 35.47 12.98
C GLY A 188 -21.22 35.28 12.52
N GLN A 189 -22.09 36.22 12.92
CA GLN A 189 -23.45 36.28 12.43
C GLN A 189 -23.45 36.04 10.91
N ASN A 190 -24.41 35.23 10.44
CA ASN A 190 -24.57 34.91 9.03
C ASN A 190 -24.34 36.16 8.17
N PRO A 191 -23.53 36.09 7.09
CA PRO A 191 -23.45 37.19 6.16
C PRO A 191 -24.87 37.54 5.70
N PRO A 192 -25.20 38.84 5.57
CA PRO A 192 -26.50 39.24 5.06
C PRO A 192 -26.75 38.59 3.69
N PRO A 193 -27.99 38.22 3.37
CA PRO A 193 -28.33 37.62 2.09
C PRO A 193 -27.83 38.53 0.97
N ASN A 194 -26.96 37.98 0.13
CA ASN A 194 -26.38 38.67 -1.00
C ASN A 194 -27.54 39.10 -1.93
N PRO A 195 -27.73 40.39 -2.24
CA PRO A 195 -28.73 40.80 -3.21
C PRO A 195 -28.36 40.19 -4.57
N VAL A 196 -29.33 39.52 -5.18
CA VAL A 196 -29.23 38.90 -6.49
C VAL A 196 -28.61 39.87 -7.52
N PRO A 197 -27.59 39.45 -8.29
CA PRO A 197 -27.12 40.23 -9.42
C PRO A 197 -28.20 40.28 -10.49
N PHE A 198 -28.55 41.51 -10.88
CA PHE A 198 -29.41 41.85 -11.99
C PHE A 198 -28.89 41.18 -13.27
N MET A 199 -29.76 40.41 -13.95
CA MET A 199 -29.47 39.91 -15.29
C MET A 199 -29.37 41.08 -16.26
N THR A 200 -28.23 41.24 -16.91
CA THR A 200 -28.15 41.98 -18.19
C THR A 200 -28.12 40.96 -19.32
N PRO A 201 -29.14 40.93 -20.20
CA PRO A 201 -29.05 40.20 -21.44
C PRO A 201 -28.26 41.05 -22.44
N THR A 202 -27.13 40.54 -22.92
CA THR A 202 -26.55 41.03 -24.17
C THR A 202 -26.11 39.85 -25.00
N GLN A 203 -26.93 39.60 -26.02
CA GLN A 203 -26.61 38.83 -27.21
C GLN A 203 -25.39 39.43 -27.92
N LEU A 204 -24.55 38.62 -28.55
CA LEU A 204 -24.44 38.56 -30.02
C LEU A 204 -23.38 37.52 -30.47
N HIS A 205 -23.85 36.54 -31.23
CA HIS A 205 -23.28 35.97 -32.46
C HIS A 205 -21.82 36.26 -32.86
N VAL A 206 -21.03 35.20 -33.05
CA VAL A 206 -20.17 34.93 -34.23
C VAL A 206 -20.08 33.39 -34.36
N ALA A 207 -20.89 32.76 -35.22
CA ALA A 207 -20.62 32.39 -36.61
C ALA A 207 -19.54 31.30 -36.80
N ASP A 208 -20.05 30.10 -37.09
CA ASP A 208 -19.62 29.08 -38.07
C ASP A 208 -18.21 29.15 -38.66
N GLY A 209 -17.51 28.03 -38.53
CA GLY A 209 -16.29 27.70 -39.27
C GLY A 209 -16.12 26.19 -39.40
N MET A 210 -16.74 25.63 -40.45
CA MET A 210 -16.49 24.31 -41.02
C MET A 210 -15.00 24.10 -41.33
N SER A 211 -14.43 22.91 -41.11
CA SER A 211 -13.62 22.21 -42.13
C SER A 211 -13.10 20.83 -41.67
N THR A 212 -13.65 19.79 -42.32
CA THR A 212 -12.98 18.59 -42.87
C THR A 212 -11.95 17.79 -42.04
N THR A 213 -12.38 16.57 -41.72
CA THR A 213 -11.61 15.33 -41.51
C THR A 213 -10.75 14.93 -42.73
N PRO A 214 -9.66 14.19 -42.48
CA PRO A 214 -9.41 12.89 -43.12
C PRO A 214 -9.28 11.82 -42.01
N ASP A 215 -10.14 10.80 -41.94
CA ASP A 215 -10.06 9.55 -42.72
C ASP A 215 -8.62 9.05 -42.89
N ASP A 216 -8.11 8.38 -41.85
CA ASP A 216 -7.00 7.44 -41.99
C ASP A 216 -7.37 6.14 -41.29
N SER A 217 -7.72 5.20 -42.14
CA SER A 217 -8.01 3.80 -41.96
C SER A 217 -6.72 3.02 -41.68
N SER A 218 -6.59 2.45 -40.48
CA SER A 218 -5.77 1.27 -40.27
C SER A 218 -6.47 0.32 -39.30
N GLU A 219 -7.13 -0.65 -39.91
CA GLU A 219 -7.53 -2.00 -39.47
C GLU A 219 -7.34 -2.33 -37.98
N GLU A 220 -8.49 -2.45 -37.31
CA GLU A 220 -8.66 -3.17 -36.06
C GLU A 220 -8.59 -4.68 -36.32
N GLU A 221 -7.55 -5.35 -35.83
CA GLU A 221 -7.57 -6.80 -35.66
C GLU A 221 -8.32 -7.10 -34.36
N TYR A 222 -9.58 -7.48 -34.54
CA TYR A 222 -10.55 -7.89 -33.54
C TYR A 222 -10.07 -9.19 -32.87
N ILE A 223 -9.30 -9.10 -31.78
CA ILE A 223 -9.07 -10.24 -30.89
C ILE A 223 -10.36 -10.46 -30.11
N SER A 224 -11.15 -11.40 -30.62
CA SER A 224 -12.40 -11.88 -30.06
C SER A 224 -12.27 -12.28 -28.59
N ASP A 225 -13.24 -11.82 -27.82
CA ASP A 225 -13.58 -12.24 -26.47
C ASP A 225 -13.62 -13.78 -26.35
N ASP A 226 -12.68 -14.37 -25.62
CA ASP A 226 -12.88 -15.67 -24.99
C ASP A 226 -12.99 -15.48 -23.47
N ASN A 227 -14.20 -15.05 -23.07
CA ASN A 227 -14.66 -15.15 -21.70
C ASN A 227 -14.90 -16.64 -21.39
N GLY A 228 -13.83 -17.36 -21.07
CA GLY A 228 -13.87 -18.65 -20.39
C GLY A 228 -14.39 -18.50 -18.96
N ASN A 229 -15.66 -18.12 -18.82
CA ASN A 229 -16.45 -18.29 -17.62
C ASN A 229 -16.87 -19.76 -17.54
N GLU A 230 -15.96 -20.63 -17.11
CA GLU A 230 -16.35 -21.98 -16.68
C GLU A 230 -16.83 -21.90 -15.23
N ASP A 231 -18.12 -21.61 -15.10
CA ASP A 231 -18.94 -21.90 -13.93
C ASP A 231 -18.93 -23.41 -13.64
N GLY A 232 -17.87 -23.87 -12.98
CA GLY A 232 -17.75 -25.21 -12.43
C GLY A 232 -18.46 -25.34 -11.08
N ASN A 233 -19.76 -25.07 -11.04
CA ASN A 233 -20.63 -25.47 -9.93
C ASN A 233 -20.76 -26.99 -9.97
N ARG A 234 -19.88 -27.72 -9.26
CA ARG A 234 -19.95 -29.18 -9.10
C ARG A 234 -20.40 -29.51 -7.70
N ASP A 235 -21.70 -29.37 -7.49
CA ASP A 235 -22.43 -30.12 -6.47
C ASP A 235 -22.21 -31.61 -6.77
N GLY A 236 -21.38 -32.23 -5.95
CA GLY A 236 -20.97 -33.62 -6.07
C GLY A 236 -21.07 -34.30 -4.72
N ASP A 237 -22.31 -34.52 -4.29
CA ASP A 237 -22.66 -35.53 -3.29
C ASP A 237 -22.04 -36.87 -3.72
N GLY A 238 -21.05 -37.32 -2.95
CA GLY A 238 -20.30 -38.54 -3.23
C GLY A 238 -19.90 -39.22 -1.94
N ASN A 239 -20.87 -39.89 -1.32
CA ASN A 239 -20.64 -40.98 -0.37
C ASN A 239 -19.60 -41.94 -0.94
N GLY A 240 -18.57 -42.23 -0.16
CA GLY A 240 -17.52 -43.18 -0.49
C GLY A 240 -16.83 -43.67 0.76
N ASP A 241 -17.57 -44.43 1.57
CA ASP A 241 -17.01 -45.40 2.50
C ASP A 241 -16.00 -46.28 1.74
N SER A 242 -14.77 -46.30 2.20
CA SER A 242 -13.81 -47.34 1.86
C SER A 242 -12.83 -47.47 3.02
N ASP A 243 -13.29 -48.21 4.03
CA ASP A 243 -12.46 -49.07 4.84
C ASP A 243 -11.41 -49.75 3.96
N SER A 244 -10.14 -49.52 4.27
CA SER A 244 -9.10 -50.50 3.96
C SER A 244 -8.05 -50.45 5.06
N ASP A 245 -8.20 -51.45 5.92
CA ASP A 245 -7.16 -51.97 6.78
C ASP A 245 -5.83 -52.06 6.03
N ARG A 246 -4.79 -51.44 6.59
CA ARG A 246 -3.43 -51.90 6.34
C ARG A 246 -2.63 -51.86 7.62
N GLU A 247 -2.77 -52.94 8.37
CA GLU A 247 -1.74 -53.38 9.31
C GLU A 247 -0.42 -53.54 8.55
N GLY A 248 0.62 -52.90 9.08
CA GLY A 248 1.98 -52.93 8.55
C GLY A 248 2.97 -52.86 9.70
N THR A 249 3.07 -53.96 10.44
CA THR A 249 4.14 -54.23 11.41
C THR A 249 5.49 -54.37 10.70
N GLY A 250 6.51 -53.71 11.22
CA GLY A 250 7.92 -53.89 10.87
C GLY A 250 8.69 -52.62 11.24
N GLY A 251 9.48 -52.54 12.31
CA GLY A 251 10.48 -53.51 12.75
C GLY A 251 11.76 -53.24 11.98
N GLY A 252 12.68 -52.46 12.58
CA GLY A 252 13.91 -52.06 11.92
C GLY A 252 14.74 -51.11 12.76
N ASP A 253 15.35 -51.66 13.81
CA ASP A 253 16.47 -51.07 14.52
C ASP A 253 17.62 -50.75 13.55
N SER A 254 18.19 -49.55 13.64
CA SER A 254 19.57 -49.29 13.25
C SER A 254 20.07 -48.11 14.06
N ALA A 255 20.83 -48.47 15.09
CA ALA A 255 21.72 -47.57 15.80
C ALA A 255 22.90 -47.24 14.89
N ASP A 256 23.03 -46.00 14.46
CA ASP A 256 24.28 -45.48 13.93
C ASP A 256 24.72 -44.26 14.73
N ASP A 257 25.60 -44.63 15.64
CA ASP A 257 26.54 -43.84 16.43
C ASP A 257 27.34 -42.90 15.53
N SER A 258 27.31 -41.60 15.80
CA SER A 258 28.28 -40.65 15.25
C SER A 258 28.47 -39.51 16.23
N ALA A 259 29.30 -39.80 17.22
CA ALA A 259 29.94 -38.83 18.09
C ALA A 259 30.78 -37.84 17.27
N PHE A 260 30.34 -36.58 17.22
CA PHE A 260 31.23 -35.45 16.89
C PHE A 260 31.82 -34.91 18.19
N ALA A 261 33.10 -35.17 18.41
CA ALA A 261 33.89 -34.50 19.44
C ALA A 261 34.24 -33.07 19.00
N PRO A 262 34.31 -32.09 19.92
CA PRO A 262 34.79 -30.75 19.62
C PRO A 262 36.33 -30.70 19.62
N ALA A 263 36.90 -30.01 18.64
CA ALA A 263 38.29 -29.57 18.68
C ALA A 263 38.36 -28.09 19.10
N SER A 264 39.12 -27.85 20.15
CA SER A 264 39.76 -26.59 20.55
C SER A 264 41.14 -27.00 21.08
N PRO A 265 42.17 -26.14 21.12
CA PRO A 265 42.17 -24.67 21.11
C PRO A 265 42.51 -24.01 19.76
#